data_AF-A0A2N5BQ76-F1
#
_entry.id   AF-A0A2N5BQ76-F1
#
_cell.length_a   1.000
_cell.length_b   1.000
_cell.length_c   1.000
_cell.angle_alpha   90.00
_cell.angle_beta   90.00
_cell.angle_gamma   90.00
#
_symmetry.space_group_name_H-M   'P 1'
#
loop_
_entity.id
_entity.type
_entity.pdbx_description
1 polymer ?
#
loop_
_entity_poly.entity_id
_entity_poly.type
_entity_poly.pdbx_seq_one_letter_code
_entity_poly.pdbx_strand_id
1 'polypeptide(L)'
;MRVLNRLLPVAAFALLAGCQNAQQVQYRAACPDAEIPQACKYDLSRAGCERVSIQVDSCARFVDRAVTEQEYKQARAHGFVTPDYQNQRPPIILLGIKEIHGSGTAFYVDSSSLESYERSLREAKELLAWRVGQYEATVKTYQGRAASGSAASTEAMETAVVEILKLKGPLEQAARAGEPIVSFYKAQPSFDYSMAAVRLTTSLDARNEVLQNGSRLAVRGHKEREPYPAVVRAVVTTAGYKSMANDLDKTWAQRLAQDKAEGDRKAATFARQRAQKVAAEAKQRRYHDLYQAPAERGGSQGYSNGGCSCNGGNACYGPRGGRYCTTSGGNKRYF
;
A
#
# COMPACT_ATOMS: atom_id res chain seq x y z
N MET A 1 -95.14 -52.14 10.68
CA MET A 1 -95.08 -50.66 10.56
C MET A 1 -93.73 -50.32 9.93
N ARG A 2 -93.64 -50.01 8.62
CA ARG A 2 -93.69 -48.64 8.03
C ARG A 2 -92.75 -47.70 8.80
N VAL A 3 -91.70 -47.07 8.26
CA VAL A 3 -91.53 -46.42 6.94
C VAL A 3 -90.06 -46.37 6.53
N LEU A 4 -89.87 -46.38 5.21
CA LEU A 4 -88.66 -46.28 4.40
C LEU A 4 -88.28 -44.79 4.16
N ASN A 5 -86.99 -44.52 3.92
CA ASN A 5 -86.46 -43.73 2.79
C ASN A 5 -85.79 -42.34 3.01
N ARG A 6 -84.72 -42.15 2.20
CA ARG A 6 -84.02 -40.93 1.68
C ARG A 6 -82.86 -40.35 2.51
N LEU A 7 -81.59 -40.54 2.09
CA LEU A 7 -80.83 -39.87 1.00
C LEU A 7 -80.57 -38.37 1.25
N LEU A 8 -79.35 -38.02 1.68
CA LEU A 8 -78.38 -37.14 1.00
C LEU A 8 -77.16 -36.86 1.91
N PRO A 9 -75.93 -36.79 1.36
CA PRO A 9 -74.72 -36.47 2.11
C PRO A 9 -74.57 -34.94 2.21
N VAL A 10 -74.63 -34.40 3.41
CA VAL A 10 -74.29 -32.99 3.65
C VAL A 10 -72.78 -32.88 3.81
N ALA A 11 -72.14 -32.44 2.74
CA ALA A 11 -70.98 -31.55 2.72
C ALA A 11 -69.80 -31.90 3.66
N ALA A 12 -69.03 -32.91 3.28
CA ALA A 12 -67.59 -32.92 3.56
C ALA A 12 -66.87 -32.00 2.56
N PHE A 13 -67.01 -30.68 2.72
CA PHE A 13 -66.32 -29.67 1.90
C PHE A 13 -65.91 -28.49 2.81
N ALA A 14 -64.99 -28.71 3.74
CA ALA A 14 -64.43 -27.60 4.55
C ALA A 14 -63.06 -27.91 5.19
N LEU A 15 -62.16 -28.64 4.53
CA LEU A 15 -60.75 -28.79 4.99
C LEU A 15 -59.72 -28.74 3.84
N LEU A 16 -59.89 -27.80 2.90
CA LEU A 16 -58.88 -27.45 1.88
C LEU A 16 -58.52 -25.95 1.87
N ALA A 17 -58.52 -25.31 3.04
CA ALA A 17 -57.74 -24.10 3.26
C ALA A 17 -56.48 -24.55 4.02
N GLY A 18 -55.43 -25.02 3.35
CA GLY A 18 -54.54 -24.16 2.57
C GLY A 18 -53.34 -23.84 3.44
N CYS A 19 -52.46 -24.82 3.68
CA CYS A 19 -51.11 -24.57 4.19
C CYS A 19 -50.34 -23.79 3.12
N GLN A 20 -50.59 -22.49 3.01
CA GLN A 20 -49.73 -21.62 2.22
C GLN A 20 -48.36 -21.62 2.92
N ASN A 21 -47.36 -22.17 2.24
CA ASN A 21 -45.98 -22.11 2.68
C ASN A 21 -45.64 -20.64 2.99
N ALA A 22 -45.04 -20.33 4.14
CA ALA A 22 -44.70 -18.97 4.55
C ALA A 22 -43.90 -18.22 3.45
N GLN A 23 -43.09 -18.94 2.70
CA GLN A 23 -42.34 -18.43 1.56
C GLN A 23 -43.25 -17.98 0.40
N GLN A 24 -44.38 -18.64 0.19
CA GLN A 24 -45.37 -18.31 -0.84
C GLN A 24 -46.19 -17.06 -0.46
N VAL A 25 -46.43 -16.85 0.84
CA VAL A 25 -47.05 -15.61 1.36
C VAL A 25 -46.10 -14.43 1.16
N GLN A 26 -44.83 -14.59 1.52
CA GLN A 26 -43.80 -13.55 1.33
C GLN A 26 -43.57 -13.22 -0.14
N TYR A 27 -43.53 -14.24 -1.01
CA TYR A 27 -43.47 -14.07 -2.46
C TYR A 27 -44.59 -13.15 -2.97
N ARG A 28 -45.85 -13.48 -2.66
CA ARG A 28 -47.01 -12.70 -3.13
C ARG A 28 -47.00 -11.25 -2.64
N ALA A 29 -46.44 -11.00 -1.47
CA ALA A 29 -46.29 -9.64 -0.94
C ALA A 29 -45.15 -8.86 -1.62
N ALA A 30 -44.04 -9.53 -1.97
CA ALA A 30 -42.85 -8.89 -2.50
C ALA A 30 -42.83 -8.74 -4.03
N CYS A 31 -43.51 -9.65 -4.73
CA CYS A 31 -43.48 -9.80 -6.18
C CYS A 31 -44.91 -9.76 -6.74
N PRO A 32 -45.44 -8.57 -7.08
CA PRO A 32 -46.78 -8.46 -7.64
C PRO A 32 -46.87 -9.14 -9.01
N ASP A 33 -48.04 -9.70 -9.33
CA ASP A 33 -48.39 -10.10 -10.70
C ASP A 33 -48.66 -8.84 -11.52
N ALA A 34 -47.60 -8.31 -12.12
CA ALA A 34 -47.66 -7.16 -13.01
C ALA A 34 -46.96 -7.49 -14.33
N GLU A 35 -47.60 -7.16 -15.45
CA GLU A 35 -46.94 -7.19 -16.75
C GLU A 35 -45.92 -6.06 -16.83
N ILE A 36 -44.72 -6.37 -17.34
CA ILE A 36 -43.70 -5.35 -17.56
C ILE A 36 -43.95 -4.72 -18.93
N PRO A 37 -44.16 -3.38 -19.01
CA PRO A 37 -44.32 -2.71 -20.29
C PRO A 37 -43.14 -2.99 -21.23
N GLN A 38 -43.41 -3.19 -22.52
CA GLN A 38 -42.37 -3.53 -23.50
C GLN A 38 -41.18 -2.55 -23.51
N ALA A 39 -41.46 -1.26 -23.26
CA ALA A 39 -40.45 -0.21 -23.18
C ALA A 39 -39.47 -0.37 -21.99
N CYS A 40 -39.87 -1.12 -20.95
CA CYS A 40 -39.12 -1.34 -19.71
C CYS A 40 -38.45 -2.72 -19.64
N LYS A 41 -38.73 -3.65 -20.58
CA LYS A 41 -38.20 -5.03 -20.51
C LYS A 41 -36.68 -5.13 -20.65
N TYR A 42 -36.05 -4.17 -21.33
CA TYR A 42 -34.60 -4.17 -21.57
C TYR A 42 -33.84 -3.23 -20.65
N ASP A 43 -34.49 -2.17 -20.18
CA ASP A 43 -33.88 -1.16 -19.32
C ASP A 43 -34.92 -0.59 -18.34
N LEU A 44 -34.80 -0.99 -17.08
CA LEU A 44 -35.65 -0.53 -15.97
C LEU A 44 -35.27 0.87 -15.46
N SER A 45 -34.11 1.41 -15.87
CA SER A 45 -33.66 2.75 -15.49
C SER A 45 -34.24 3.85 -16.37
N ARG A 46 -34.96 3.48 -17.44
CA ARG A 46 -35.60 4.41 -18.37
C ARG A 46 -36.72 5.20 -17.69
N ALA A 47 -36.82 6.48 -18.04
CA ALA A 47 -37.91 7.35 -17.59
C ALA A 47 -39.29 6.74 -17.91
N GLY A 48 -40.17 6.70 -16.90
CA GLY A 48 -41.50 6.06 -16.97
C GLY A 48 -41.54 4.60 -16.51
N CYS A 49 -40.39 4.00 -16.18
CA CYS A 49 -40.29 2.63 -15.66
C CYS A 49 -40.09 2.57 -14.14
N GLU A 50 -40.15 3.70 -13.42
CA GLU A 50 -39.79 3.80 -12.00
C GLU A 50 -40.64 2.88 -11.13
N ARG A 51 -41.95 2.82 -11.39
CA ARG A 51 -42.87 1.96 -10.63
C ARG A 51 -42.52 0.48 -10.79
N VAL A 52 -42.18 0.07 -12.01
CA VAL A 52 -41.81 -1.33 -12.31
C VAL A 52 -40.44 -1.65 -11.72
N SER A 53 -39.50 -0.71 -11.79
CA SER A 53 -38.18 -0.83 -11.15
C SER A 53 -38.30 -1.10 -9.65
N ILE A 54 -39.14 -0.34 -8.93
CA ILE A 54 -39.41 -0.57 -7.50
C ILE A 54 -39.98 -1.97 -7.22
N GLN A 55 -40.87 -2.46 -8.09
CA GLN A 55 -41.44 -3.81 -7.95
C GLN A 55 -40.39 -4.90 -8.18
N VAL A 56 -39.54 -4.74 -9.20
CA VAL A 56 -38.43 -5.65 -9.49
C VAL A 56 -37.41 -5.64 -8.33
N ASP A 57 -37.07 -4.49 -7.78
CA ASP A 57 -36.16 -4.35 -6.63
C ASP A 57 -36.72 -4.99 -5.35
N SER A 58 -38.01 -4.81 -5.08
CA SER A 58 -38.71 -5.49 -3.99
C SER A 58 -38.60 -7.00 -4.14
N CYS A 59 -38.88 -7.49 -5.35
CA CYS A 59 -38.83 -8.91 -5.63
C CYS A 59 -37.39 -9.47 -5.60
N ALA A 60 -36.41 -8.71 -6.08
CA ALA A 60 -34.99 -9.07 -5.99
C ALA A 60 -34.54 -9.26 -4.53
N ARG A 61 -34.94 -8.36 -3.63
CA ARG A 61 -34.65 -8.48 -2.18
C ARG A 61 -35.29 -9.72 -1.56
N PHE A 62 -36.47 -10.10 -2.01
CA PHE A 62 -37.12 -11.35 -1.59
C PHE A 62 -36.33 -12.57 -2.08
N VAL A 63 -36.00 -12.64 -3.37
CA VAL A 63 -35.21 -13.74 -3.95
C VAL A 63 -33.88 -13.88 -3.21
N ASP A 64 -33.18 -12.76 -2.99
CA ASP A 64 -31.91 -12.74 -2.28
C ASP A 64 -32.01 -13.37 -0.89
N ARG A 65 -32.96 -12.87 -0.08
CA ARG A 65 -33.17 -13.40 1.27
C ARG A 65 -33.53 -14.89 1.25
N ALA A 66 -34.40 -15.31 0.35
CA ALA A 66 -34.87 -16.69 0.29
C ALA A 66 -33.75 -17.66 -0.15
N VAL A 67 -32.93 -17.27 -1.14
CA VAL A 67 -31.80 -18.08 -1.61
C VAL A 67 -30.69 -18.14 -0.55
N THR A 68 -30.34 -17.02 0.08
CA THR A 68 -29.37 -16.99 1.19
C THR A 68 -29.84 -17.83 2.38
N GLU A 69 -31.14 -17.85 2.68
CA GLU A 69 -31.69 -18.72 3.72
C GLU A 69 -31.57 -20.21 3.35
N GLN A 70 -31.73 -20.57 2.07
CA GLN A 70 -31.50 -21.94 1.59
C GLN A 70 -30.03 -22.34 1.73
N GLU A 71 -29.11 -21.46 1.35
CA GLU A 71 -27.67 -21.66 1.52
C GLU A 71 -27.32 -21.92 2.99
N TYR A 72 -27.82 -21.07 3.89
CA TYR A 72 -27.61 -21.21 5.33
C TYR A 72 -28.18 -22.53 5.87
N LYS A 73 -29.39 -22.91 5.46
CA LYS A 73 -30.00 -24.20 5.85
C LYS A 73 -29.20 -25.39 5.34
N GLN A 74 -28.71 -25.33 4.10
CA GLN A 74 -27.88 -26.39 3.54
C GLN A 74 -26.56 -26.51 4.31
N ALA A 75 -25.87 -25.40 4.53
CA ALA A 75 -24.65 -25.36 5.35
C ALA A 75 -24.89 -25.98 6.73
N ARG A 76 -25.94 -25.54 7.43
CA ARG A 76 -26.29 -26.04 8.77
C ARG A 76 -26.66 -27.53 8.78
N ALA A 77 -27.38 -28.01 7.76
CA ALA A 77 -27.73 -29.44 7.63
C ALA A 77 -26.49 -30.33 7.51
N HIS A 78 -25.41 -29.80 6.93
CA HIS A 78 -24.11 -30.46 6.86
C HIS A 78 -23.19 -30.16 8.06
N GLY A 79 -23.71 -29.54 9.13
CA GLY A 79 -22.95 -29.21 10.33
C GLY A 79 -22.07 -27.96 10.20
N PHE A 80 -22.19 -27.20 9.10
CA PHE A 80 -21.49 -25.93 8.90
C PHE A 80 -22.36 -24.79 9.41
N VAL A 81 -22.17 -24.41 10.67
CA VAL A 81 -22.63 -23.11 11.18
C VAL A 81 -21.45 -22.13 10.96
N THR A 82 -21.72 -20.85 10.68
CA THR A 82 -20.67 -19.81 10.62
C THR A 82 -19.70 -20.05 11.76
N PRO A 83 -18.40 -20.22 11.48
CA PRO A 83 -17.47 -20.61 12.50
C PRO A 83 -17.32 -19.40 13.44
N ASP A 84 -17.92 -19.47 14.63
CA ASP A 84 -17.06 -19.28 15.78
C ASP A 84 -16.02 -20.39 15.64
N TYR A 85 -14.84 -20.08 15.09
CA TYR A 85 -13.80 -21.09 14.91
C TYR A 85 -13.61 -21.78 16.26
N GLN A 86 -14.02 -23.04 16.29
CA GLN A 86 -14.69 -23.65 17.43
C GLN A 86 -13.92 -23.51 18.75
N ASN A 87 -14.58 -22.92 19.76
CA ASN A 87 -14.36 -23.12 21.20
C ASN A 87 -12.98 -22.87 21.81
N GLN A 88 -12.04 -22.25 21.09
CA GLN A 88 -10.89 -21.59 21.68
C GLN A 88 -10.76 -20.25 20.96
N ARG A 89 -10.88 -19.12 21.68
CA ARG A 89 -10.59 -17.80 21.09
C ARG A 89 -9.25 -17.93 20.36
N PRO A 90 -9.19 -17.85 19.02
CA PRO A 90 -7.94 -18.02 18.33
C PRO A 90 -6.96 -17.00 18.90
N PRO A 91 -5.70 -17.39 19.16
CA PRO A 91 -4.75 -16.51 19.81
C PRO A 91 -4.65 -15.22 19.02
N ILE A 92 -4.83 -14.07 19.69
CA ILE A 92 -4.65 -12.76 19.08
C ILE A 92 -3.18 -12.67 18.67
N ILE A 93 -2.92 -12.59 17.36
CA ILE A 93 -1.55 -12.47 16.83
C ILE A 93 -1.22 -11.00 16.75
N LEU A 94 -0.44 -10.49 17.70
CA LEU A 94 0.01 -9.11 17.70
C LEU A 94 1.06 -8.90 16.59
N LEU A 95 0.74 -8.04 15.62
CA LEU A 95 1.67 -7.64 14.56
C LEU A 95 2.60 -6.53 15.05
N GLY A 96 2.09 -5.65 15.93
CA GLY A 96 2.88 -4.63 16.59
C GLY A 96 2.07 -3.38 16.91
N ILE A 97 2.76 -2.32 17.32
CA ILE A 97 2.15 -1.05 17.70
C ILE A 97 2.65 0.02 16.72
N LYS A 98 1.73 0.86 16.27
CA LYS A 98 2.01 2.08 15.52
C LYS A 98 1.89 3.25 16.49
N GLU A 99 3.01 3.88 16.81
CA GLU A 99 3.04 5.04 17.70
C GLU A 99 3.05 6.35 16.90
N ILE A 100 2.10 7.23 17.20
CA ILE A 100 2.02 8.59 16.66
C ILE A 100 1.84 9.54 17.84
N HIS A 101 2.78 10.47 18.02
CA HIS A 101 2.71 11.53 19.05
C HIS A 101 2.42 11.01 20.48
N GLY A 102 2.97 9.85 20.86
CA GLY A 102 2.78 9.24 22.18
C GLY A 102 1.48 8.43 22.33
N SER A 103 0.66 8.31 21.29
CA SER A 103 -0.48 7.39 21.23
C SER A 103 -0.13 6.17 20.38
N GLY A 104 -0.31 4.98 20.94
CA GLY A 104 -0.04 3.70 20.27
C GLY A 104 -1.32 2.99 19.83
N THR A 105 -1.45 2.69 18.54
CA THR A 105 -2.49 1.79 18.04
C THR A 105 -1.91 0.40 17.83
N ALA A 106 -2.47 -0.61 18.51
CA ALA A 106 -2.07 -2.00 18.33
C ALA A 106 -2.73 -2.59 17.06
N PHE A 107 -1.92 -3.28 16.27
CA PHE A 107 -2.33 -4.00 15.08
C PHE A 107 -2.23 -5.50 15.37
N TYR A 108 -3.32 -6.23 15.13
CA TYR A 108 -3.40 -7.66 15.42
C TYR A 108 -4.19 -8.39 14.34
N VAL A 109 -4.02 -9.72 14.30
CA VAL A 109 -4.80 -10.59 13.43
C VAL A 109 -5.97 -11.17 14.20
N ASP A 110 -7.17 -10.83 13.73
CA ASP A 110 -8.42 -11.41 14.16
C ASP A 110 -8.85 -12.48 13.14
N SER A 111 -8.67 -13.75 13.51
CA SER A 111 -9.08 -14.89 12.70
C SER A 111 -10.42 -15.46 13.16
N SER A 112 -11.25 -14.70 13.90
CA SER A 112 -12.57 -15.15 14.38
C SER A 112 -13.66 -15.22 13.30
N SER A 113 -13.48 -14.51 12.18
CA SER A 113 -14.32 -14.63 10.97
C SER A 113 -13.46 -14.44 9.72
N LEU A 114 -13.96 -14.85 8.56
CA LEU A 114 -13.27 -14.59 7.28
C LEU A 114 -13.15 -13.08 7.03
N GLU A 115 -14.21 -12.32 7.34
CA GLU A 115 -14.28 -10.87 7.19
C GLU A 115 -13.24 -10.16 8.10
N SER A 116 -13.16 -10.57 9.36
CA SER A 116 -12.14 -10.08 10.29
C SER A 116 -10.74 -10.42 9.81
N TYR A 117 -10.52 -11.65 9.32
CA TYR A 117 -9.20 -12.10 8.86
C TYR A 117 -8.73 -11.31 7.63
N GLU A 118 -9.64 -11.07 6.68
CA GLU A 118 -9.39 -10.21 5.52
C GLU A 118 -9.11 -8.76 5.92
N ARG A 119 -9.87 -8.23 6.90
CA ARG A 119 -9.63 -6.89 7.44
C ARG A 119 -8.25 -6.79 8.07
N SER A 120 -7.89 -7.75 8.91
CA SER A 120 -6.57 -7.81 9.53
C SER A 120 -5.44 -7.89 8.50
N LEU A 121 -5.65 -8.50 7.33
CA LEU A 121 -4.63 -8.51 6.27
C LEU A 121 -4.43 -7.11 5.67
N ARG A 122 -5.52 -6.34 5.50
CA ARG A 122 -5.43 -4.94 5.04
C ARG A 122 -4.69 -4.08 6.06
N GLU A 123 -5.03 -4.22 7.33
CA GLU A 123 -4.37 -3.51 8.44
C GLU A 123 -2.87 -3.90 8.55
N ALA A 124 -2.53 -5.17 8.33
CA ALA A 124 -1.14 -5.62 8.29
C ALA A 124 -0.34 -4.94 7.16
N LYS A 125 -0.96 -4.78 5.97
CA LYS A 125 -0.35 -4.06 4.84
C LYS A 125 -0.13 -2.59 5.17
N GLU A 126 -1.09 -1.95 5.83
CA GLU A 126 -0.98 -0.55 6.28
C GLU A 126 0.14 -0.36 7.30
N LEU A 127 0.27 -1.27 8.26
CA LEU A 127 1.36 -1.25 9.24
C LEU A 127 2.71 -1.40 8.56
N LEU A 128 2.85 -2.36 7.64
CA LEU A 128 4.09 -2.56 6.88
C LEU A 128 4.42 -1.29 6.08
N ALA A 129 3.47 -0.75 5.31
CA ALA A 129 3.66 0.47 4.53
C ALA A 129 4.11 1.66 5.41
N TRP A 130 3.52 1.80 6.60
CA TRP A 130 3.94 2.82 7.56
C TRP A 130 5.38 2.62 8.04
N ARG A 131 5.79 1.40 8.41
CA ARG A 131 7.18 1.09 8.82
C ARG A 131 8.17 1.33 7.69
N VAL A 132 7.81 0.98 6.45
CA VAL A 132 8.60 1.31 5.25
C VAL A 132 8.76 2.81 5.09
N GLY A 133 7.70 3.60 5.26
CA GLY A 133 7.77 5.06 5.21
C GLY A 133 8.70 5.65 6.27
N GLN A 134 8.71 5.08 7.50
CA GLN A 134 9.67 5.50 8.53
C GLN A 134 11.11 5.20 8.12
N TYR A 135 11.37 4.01 7.58
CA TYR A 135 12.68 3.67 7.02
C TYR A 135 13.12 4.67 5.94
N GLU A 136 12.26 4.96 4.96
CA GLU A 136 12.57 5.89 3.87
C GLU A 136 12.87 7.32 4.37
N ALA A 137 12.16 7.77 5.41
CA ALA A 137 12.45 9.05 6.05
C ALA A 137 13.84 9.07 6.73
N THR A 138 14.25 7.96 7.37
CA THR A 138 15.59 7.83 7.96
C THR A 138 16.68 7.81 6.89
N VAL A 139 16.47 7.10 5.77
CA VAL A 139 17.39 7.08 4.62
C VAL A 139 17.59 8.48 4.06
N LYS A 140 16.49 9.21 3.83
CA LYS A 140 16.54 10.59 3.32
C LYS A 140 17.36 11.50 4.24
N THR A 141 17.15 11.37 5.55
CA THR A 141 17.90 12.13 6.56
C THR A 141 19.39 11.81 6.53
N TYR A 142 19.74 10.52 6.53
CA TYR A 142 21.12 10.04 6.49
C TYR A 142 21.84 10.53 5.22
N GLN A 143 21.26 10.29 4.04
CA GLN A 143 21.85 10.68 2.78
C GLN A 143 21.93 12.20 2.60
N GLY A 144 20.96 12.96 3.14
CA GLY A 144 20.99 14.42 3.14
C GLY A 144 22.14 14.97 3.99
N ARG A 145 22.37 14.41 5.18
CA ARG A 145 23.51 14.78 6.04
C ARG A 145 24.84 14.40 5.40
N ALA A 146 24.93 13.22 4.81
CA ALA A 146 26.11 12.77 4.08
C ALA A 146 26.46 13.72 2.92
N ALA A 147 25.47 14.15 2.15
CA ALA A 147 25.64 15.09 1.04
C ALA A 147 26.07 16.50 1.49
N SER A 148 25.72 16.92 2.72
CA SER A 148 26.14 18.21 3.28
C SER A 148 27.46 18.16 4.05
N GLY A 149 28.09 16.97 4.16
CA GLY A 149 29.27 16.75 4.99
C GLY A 149 29.01 16.79 6.49
N SER A 150 27.75 16.71 6.90
CA SER A 150 27.34 16.63 8.30
C SER A 150 27.51 15.20 8.83
N ALA A 151 27.74 15.05 10.13
CA ALA A 151 27.80 13.74 10.77
C ALA A 151 26.50 12.95 10.53
N ALA A 152 26.61 11.78 9.90
CA ALA A 152 25.50 10.92 9.53
C ALA A 152 25.68 9.55 10.19
N SER A 153 24.68 9.10 10.95
CA SER A 153 24.64 7.76 11.56
C SER A 153 23.64 6.88 10.82
N THR A 154 23.93 5.58 10.72
CA THR A 154 23.03 4.58 10.11
C THR A 154 22.13 3.87 11.12
N GLU A 155 22.31 4.14 12.41
CA GLU A 155 21.59 3.48 13.52
C GLU A 155 20.06 3.56 13.38
N ALA A 156 19.53 4.72 12.95
CA ALA A 156 18.10 4.90 12.73
C ALA A 156 17.58 4.03 11.57
N MET A 157 18.37 3.89 10.49
CA MET A 157 18.02 3.02 9.36
C MET A 157 18.06 1.54 9.77
N GLU A 158 19.08 1.13 10.52
CA GLU A 158 19.22 -0.23 11.05
C GLU A 158 18.05 -0.58 11.99
N THR A 159 17.71 0.33 12.90
CA THR A 159 16.57 0.18 13.81
C THR A 159 15.25 0.04 13.05
N ALA A 160 15.03 0.89 12.04
CA ALA A 160 13.83 0.81 11.21
C ALA A 160 13.72 -0.52 10.44
N VAL A 161 14.85 -1.04 9.92
CA VAL A 161 14.89 -2.38 9.29
C VAL A 161 14.57 -3.48 10.30
N VAL A 162 15.14 -3.43 11.50
CA VAL A 162 14.82 -4.39 12.58
C VAL A 162 13.32 -4.37 12.90
N GLU A 163 12.72 -3.19 13.03
CA GLU A 163 11.27 -3.06 13.25
C GLU A 163 10.45 -3.64 12.10
N ILE A 164 10.87 -3.47 10.85
CA ILE A 164 10.20 -4.11 9.71
C ILE A 164 10.30 -5.65 9.80
N LEU A 165 11.49 -6.18 10.08
CA LEU A 165 11.74 -7.62 10.16
C LEU A 165 11.02 -8.30 11.32
N LYS A 166 10.74 -7.58 12.42
CA LYS A 166 9.90 -8.08 13.53
C LYS A 166 8.50 -8.52 13.09
N LEU A 167 7.99 -8.04 11.94
CA LEU A 167 6.69 -8.48 11.41
C LEU A 167 6.70 -9.92 10.92
N LYS A 168 7.86 -10.47 10.55
CA LYS A 168 7.95 -11.78 9.89
C LYS A 168 7.28 -12.89 10.71
N GLY A 169 7.71 -13.08 11.96
CA GLY A 169 7.17 -14.14 12.82
C GLY A 169 5.66 -14.06 12.99
N PRO A 170 5.09 -12.90 13.36
CA PRO A 170 3.64 -12.69 13.41
C PRO A 170 2.91 -12.95 12.07
N LEU A 171 3.47 -12.52 10.94
CA LEU A 171 2.87 -12.78 9.61
C LEU A 171 2.86 -14.27 9.26
N GLU A 172 3.90 -15.02 9.60
CA GLU A 172 3.93 -16.47 9.43
C GLU A 172 2.92 -17.18 10.34
N GLN A 173 2.77 -16.72 11.59
CA GLN A 173 1.72 -17.21 12.48
C GLN A 173 0.33 -16.93 11.91
N ALA A 174 0.13 -15.73 11.35
CA ALA A 174 -1.12 -15.35 10.71
C ALA A 174 -1.44 -16.22 9.49
N ALA A 175 -0.44 -16.55 8.68
CA ALA A 175 -0.59 -17.48 7.57
C ALA A 175 -0.99 -18.89 8.06
N ARG A 176 -0.35 -19.41 9.12
CA ARG A 176 -0.73 -20.69 9.72
C ARG A 176 -2.15 -20.69 10.30
N ALA A 177 -2.56 -19.58 10.92
CA ALA A 177 -3.92 -19.40 11.42
C ALA A 177 -4.98 -19.41 10.31
N GLY A 178 -4.59 -19.15 9.05
CA GLY A 178 -5.48 -19.26 7.89
C GLY A 178 -5.73 -20.69 7.42
N GLU A 179 -4.88 -21.67 7.77
CA GLU A 179 -5.02 -23.05 7.29
C GLU A 179 -6.32 -23.73 7.74
N PRO A 180 -6.75 -23.62 9.02
CA PRO A 180 -8.06 -24.12 9.46
C PRO A 180 -9.22 -23.41 8.76
N ILE A 181 -9.10 -22.10 8.50
CA ILE A 181 -10.12 -21.30 7.80
C ILE A 181 -10.31 -21.81 6.38
N VAL A 182 -9.20 -21.97 5.65
CA VAL A 182 -9.19 -22.52 4.28
C VAL A 182 -9.77 -23.94 4.26
N SER A 183 -9.37 -24.78 5.22
CA SER A 183 -9.84 -26.17 5.31
C SER A 183 -11.35 -26.24 5.55
N PHE A 184 -11.87 -25.38 6.43
CA PHE A 184 -13.30 -25.26 6.70
C PHE A 184 -14.10 -24.93 5.42
N TYR A 185 -13.73 -23.87 4.70
CA TYR A 185 -14.44 -23.48 3.48
C TYR A 185 -14.22 -24.45 2.31
N LYS A 186 -13.09 -25.18 2.26
CA LYS A 186 -12.88 -26.26 1.28
C LYS A 186 -13.79 -27.47 1.53
N ALA A 187 -14.12 -27.75 2.79
CA ALA A 187 -14.96 -28.87 3.17
C ALA A 187 -16.46 -28.61 2.97
N GLN A 188 -16.86 -27.33 2.80
CA GLN A 188 -18.25 -26.97 2.57
C GLN A 188 -18.74 -27.45 1.21
N PRO A 189 -20.01 -27.90 1.09
CA PRO A 189 -20.62 -28.17 -0.19
C PRO A 189 -20.68 -26.88 -1.01
N SER A 190 -20.40 -26.98 -2.32
CA SER A 190 -20.58 -25.85 -3.23
C SER A 190 -22.06 -25.44 -3.28
N PHE A 191 -22.35 -24.17 -3.06
CA PHE A 191 -23.67 -23.59 -3.28
C PHE A 191 -23.66 -22.75 -4.56
N ASP A 192 -24.51 -23.10 -5.52
CA ASP A 192 -24.70 -22.32 -6.74
C ASP A 192 -25.91 -21.41 -6.56
N TYR A 193 -25.65 -20.18 -6.11
CA TYR A 193 -26.68 -19.16 -5.90
C TYR A 193 -27.51 -18.92 -7.16
N SER A 194 -26.89 -18.92 -8.35
CA SER A 194 -27.59 -18.66 -9.61
C SER A 194 -28.59 -19.78 -9.91
N MET A 195 -28.15 -21.03 -9.76
CA MET A 195 -29.02 -22.19 -9.91
C MET A 195 -30.12 -22.26 -8.85
N ALA A 196 -29.81 -21.91 -7.60
CA ALA A 196 -30.79 -21.85 -6.51
C ALA A 196 -31.85 -20.77 -6.78
N ALA A 197 -31.45 -19.59 -7.25
CA ALA A 197 -32.35 -18.51 -7.64
C ALA A 197 -33.26 -18.90 -8.81
N VAL A 198 -32.72 -19.59 -9.83
CA VAL A 198 -33.52 -20.12 -10.95
C VAL A 198 -34.54 -21.16 -10.44
N ARG A 199 -34.11 -22.12 -9.63
CA ARG A 199 -35.00 -23.15 -9.05
C ARG A 199 -36.12 -22.53 -8.22
N LEU A 200 -35.78 -21.55 -7.38
CA LEU A 200 -36.74 -20.82 -6.57
C LEU A 200 -37.79 -20.14 -7.46
N THR A 201 -37.34 -19.37 -8.46
CA THR A 201 -38.22 -18.69 -9.42
C THR A 201 -39.15 -19.67 -10.13
N THR A 202 -38.62 -20.79 -10.65
CA THR A 202 -39.43 -21.82 -11.31
C THR A 202 -40.43 -22.47 -10.37
N SER A 203 -40.08 -22.68 -9.10
CA SER A 203 -40.95 -23.32 -8.11
C SER A 203 -42.10 -22.43 -7.62
N LEU A 204 -41.92 -21.10 -7.64
CA LEU A 204 -42.93 -20.15 -7.19
C LEU A 204 -43.89 -19.78 -8.32
N ASP A 205 -43.36 -19.20 -9.39
CA ASP A 205 -44.12 -18.88 -10.60
C ASP A 205 -43.16 -18.61 -11.77
N ALA A 206 -43.05 -19.58 -12.67
CA ALA A 206 -42.18 -19.46 -13.84
C ALA A 206 -42.66 -18.40 -14.85
N ARG A 207 -43.90 -17.90 -14.77
CA ARG A 207 -44.47 -16.94 -15.73
C ARG A 207 -44.46 -15.49 -15.23
N ASN A 208 -44.28 -15.25 -13.94
CA ASN A 208 -44.25 -13.90 -13.39
C ASN A 208 -42.99 -13.14 -13.86
N GLU A 209 -43.18 -12.15 -14.73
CA GLU A 209 -42.08 -11.36 -15.33
C GLU A 209 -41.31 -10.54 -14.29
N VAL A 210 -41.99 -10.02 -13.25
CA VAL A 210 -41.36 -9.27 -12.15
C VAL A 210 -40.44 -10.18 -11.34
N LEU A 211 -40.84 -11.42 -11.07
CA LEU A 211 -40.05 -12.43 -10.38
C LEU A 211 -38.84 -12.86 -11.18
N GLN A 212 -38.99 -13.06 -12.49
CA GLN A 212 -37.85 -13.39 -13.36
C GLN A 212 -36.81 -12.26 -13.38
N ASN A 213 -37.25 -11.00 -13.51
CA ASN A 213 -36.34 -9.86 -13.51
C ASN A 213 -35.73 -9.61 -12.12
N GLY A 214 -36.51 -9.77 -11.06
CA GLY A 214 -36.03 -9.69 -9.67
C GLY A 214 -34.97 -10.75 -9.39
N SER A 215 -35.16 -11.98 -9.85
CA SER A 215 -34.19 -13.07 -9.71
C SER A 215 -32.87 -12.77 -10.45
N ARG A 216 -32.95 -12.27 -11.69
CA ARG A 216 -31.74 -11.84 -12.44
C ARG A 216 -31.00 -10.70 -11.73
N LEU A 217 -31.73 -9.74 -11.19
CA LEU A 217 -31.16 -8.63 -10.43
C LEU A 217 -30.50 -9.12 -9.13
N ALA A 218 -31.15 -10.02 -8.40
CA ALA A 218 -30.59 -10.64 -7.20
C ALA A 218 -29.30 -11.41 -7.51
N VAL A 219 -29.26 -12.23 -8.57
CA VAL A 219 -28.05 -12.93 -9.02
C VAL A 219 -26.92 -11.95 -9.36
N ARG A 220 -27.22 -10.87 -10.08
CA ARG A 220 -26.24 -9.83 -10.39
C ARG A 220 -25.71 -9.16 -9.12
N GLY A 221 -26.61 -8.71 -8.24
CA GLY A 221 -26.25 -8.05 -6.99
C GLY A 221 -25.50 -8.97 -6.02
N HIS A 222 -25.79 -10.27 -6.02
CA HIS A 222 -25.01 -11.27 -5.28
C HIS A 222 -23.59 -11.37 -5.85
N LYS A 223 -23.44 -11.50 -7.17
CA LYS A 223 -22.12 -11.56 -7.82
C LYS A 223 -21.29 -10.30 -7.60
N GLU A 224 -21.92 -9.13 -7.51
CA GLU A 224 -21.25 -7.87 -7.21
C GLU A 224 -20.80 -7.77 -5.74
N ARG A 225 -21.62 -8.23 -4.79
CA ARG A 225 -21.29 -8.25 -3.35
C ARG A 225 -20.28 -9.33 -2.98
N GLU A 226 -20.41 -10.51 -3.59
CA GLU A 226 -19.58 -11.69 -3.37
C GLU A 226 -18.96 -12.16 -4.69
N PRO A 227 -17.97 -11.41 -5.22
CA PRO A 227 -17.37 -11.72 -6.51
C PRO A 227 -16.57 -13.02 -6.50
N TYR A 228 -16.17 -13.49 -5.32
CA TYR A 228 -15.38 -14.70 -5.13
C TYR A 228 -15.99 -15.59 -4.05
N PRO A 229 -16.02 -16.92 -4.26
CA PRO A 229 -16.40 -17.87 -3.22
C PRO A 229 -15.57 -17.69 -1.95
N ALA A 230 -16.17 -17.93 -0.79
CA ALA A 230 -15.51 -17.81 0.52
C ALA A 230 -14.20 -18.62 0.61
N VAL A 231 -14.13 -19.79 -0.04
CA VAL A 231 -12.91 -20.59 -0.12
C VAL A 231 -11.78 -19.87 -0.86
N VAL A 232 -12.09 -19.16 -1.96
CA VAL A 232 -11.10 -18.40 -2.74
C VAL A 232 -10.60 -17.22 -1.91
N ARG A 233 -11.52 -16.50 -1.27
CA ARG A 233 -11.23 -15.41 -0.33
C ARG A 233 -10.29 -15.84 0.79
N ALA A 234 -10.58 -16.97 1.45
CA ALA A 234 -9.73 -17.55 2.49
C ALA A 234 -8.32 -17.92 1.98
N VAL A 235 -8.24 -18.56 0.81
CA VAL A 235 -6.96 -18.96 0.19
C VAL A 235 -6.12 -17.74 -0.14
N VAL A 236 -6.70 -16.73 -0.80
CA VAL A 236 -6.00 -15.49 -1.18
C VAL A 236 -5.52 -14.74 0.05
N THR A 237 -6.34 -14.66 1.10
CA THR A 237 -5.97 -13.96 2.34
C THR A 237 -4.80 -14.65 3.04
N THR A 238 -4.86 -15.98 3.17
CA THR A 238 -3.78 -16.79 3.74
C THR A 238 -2.49 -16.67 2.92
N ALA A 239 -2.60 -16.73 1.60
CA ALA A 239 -1.47 -16.54 0.69
C ALA A 239 -0.89 -15.12 0.79
N GLY A 240 -1.72 -14.11 1.05
CA GLY A 240 -1.30 -12.73 1.28
C GLY A 240 -0.36 -12.60 2.47
N TYR A 241 -0.70 -13.17 3.62
CA TYR A 241 0.18 -13.20 4.79
C TYR A 241 1.50 -13.93 4.50
N LYS A 242 1.44 -15.09 3.84
CA LYS A 242 2.62 -15.87 3.45
C LYS A 242 3.54 -15.09 2.51
N SER A 243 2.96 -14.41 1.51
CA SER A 243 3.72 -13.56 0.59
C SER A 243 4.43 -12.45 1.34
N MET A 244 3.71 -11.71 2.19
CA MET A 244 4.29 -10.62 2.97
C MET A 244 5.45 -11.10 3.84
N ALA A 245 5.30 -12.23 4.55
CA ALA A 245 6.38 -12.80 5.36
C ALA A 245 7.61 -13.15 4.52
N ASN A 246 7.42 -13.79 3.36
CA ASN A 246 8.51 -14.17 2.45
C ASN A 246 9.26 -12.95 1.88
N ASP A 247 8.53 -11.87 1.59
CA ASP A 247 9.11 -10.66 1.02
C ASP A 247 10.04 -9.95 2.02
N LEU A 248 9.81 -10.13 3.33
CA LEU A 248 10.66 -9.55 4.37
C LEU A 248 12.07 -10.17 4.44
N ASP A 249 12.21 -11.47 4.16
CA ASP A 249 13.50 -12.18 4.29
C ASP A 249 14.55 -11.76 3.27
N LYS A 250 14.11 -11.47 2.04
CA LYS A 250 15.02 -11.39 0.89
C LYS A 250 15.44 -9.95 0.55
N THR A 251 14.70 -8.96 1.03
CA THR A 251 14.75 -7.61 0.44
C THR A 251 15.44 -6.58 1.33
N TRP A 252 15.31 -6.68 2.65
CA TRP A 252 15.67 -5.56 3.53
C TRP A 252 17.16 -5.45 3.85
N ALA A 253 17.87 -6.56 4.02
CA ALA A 253 19.33 -6.52 4.23
C ALA A 253 20.06 -5.94 3.01
N GLN A 254 19.65 -6.36 1.81
CA GLN A 254 20.19 -5.84 0.56
C GLN A 254 19.84 -4.36 0.37
N ARG A 255 18.60 -3.96 0.62
CA ARG A 255 18.16 -2.57 0.53
C ARG A 255 18.94 -1.66 1.48
N LEU A 256 19.12 -2.08 2.73
CA LEU A 256 19.92 -1.34 3.71
C LEU A 256 21.37 -1.15 3.24
N ALA A 257 22.01 -2.19 2.73
CA ALA A 257 23.37 -2.11 2.21
C ALA A 257 23.49 -1.14 1.02
N GLN A 258 22.52 -1.17 0.12
CA GLN A 258 22.45 -0.25 -1.03
C GLN A 258 22.31 1.21 -0.58
N ASP A 259 21.40 1.48 0.36
CA ASP A 259 21.14 2.83 0.86
C ASP A 259 22.33 3.40 1.66
N LYS A 260 23.05 2.56 2.41
CA LYS A 260 24.31 2.90 3.07
C LYS A 260 25.39 3.27 2.05
N ALA A 261 25.62 2.40 1.06
CA ALA A 261 26.62 2.64 0.03
C ALA A 261 26.35 3.94 -0.75
N GLU A 262 25.08 4.28 -0.98
CA GLU A 262 24.71 5.54 -1.62
C GLU A 262 25.00 6.76 -0.74
N GLY A 263 24.75 6.68 0.57
CA GLY A 263 25.16 7.73 1.50
C GLY A 263 26.68 7.93 1.54
N ASP A 264 27.45 6.85 1.59
CA ASP A 264 28.92 6.89 1.58
C ASP A 264 29.46 7.52 0.29
N ARG A 265 28.85 7.21 -0.87
CA ARG A 265 29.18 7.85 -2.16
C ARG A 265 28.93 9.36 -2.11
N LYS A 266 27.80 9.80 -1.54
CA LYS A 266 27.49 11.23 -1.36
C LYS A 266 28.50 11.92 -0.44
N ALA A 267 28.86 11.30 0.67
CA ALA A 267 29.88 11.83 1.58
C ALA A 267 31.26 11.96 0.92
N ALA A 268 31.70 10.92 0.19
CA ALA A 268 32.97 10.94 -0.54
C ALA A 268 32.99 12.03 -1.62
N THR A 269 31.86 12.25 -2.30
CA THR A 269 31.71 13.32 -3.31
C THR A 269 31.86 14.70 -2.66
N PHE A 270 31.17 14.93 -1.53
CA PHE A 270 31.30 16.19 -0.78
C PHE A 270 32.74 16.42 -0.31
N ALA A 271 33.40 15.40 0.25
CA ALA A 271 34.79 15.50 0.71
C ALA A 271 35.75 15.88 -0.43
N ARG A 272 35.58 15.29 -1.62
CA ARG A 272 36.36 15.63 -2.82
C ARG A 272 36.14 17.09 -3.25
N GLN A 273 34.89 17.55 -3.30
CA GLN A 273 34.56 18.94 -3.65
C GLN A 273 35.17 19.93 -2.66
N ARG A 274 35.08 19.64 -1.36
CA ARG A 274 35.70 20.46 -0.31
C ARG A 274 37.22 20.50 -0.43
N ALA A 275 37.86 19.34 -0.65
CA ALA A 275 39.30 19.26 -0.85
C ALA A 275 39.76 20.06 -2.08
N GLN A 276 39.03 19.98 -3.20
CA GLN A 276 39.30 20.78 -4.40
C GLN A 276 39.18 22.28 -4.13
N LYS A 277 38.15 22.71 -3.38
CA LYS A 277 37.98 24.12 -3.00
C LYS A 277 39.13 24.62 -2.12
N VAL A 278 39.50 23.85 -1.09
CA VAL A 278 40.63 24.20 -0.21
C VAL A 278 41.95 24.26 -0.99
N ALA A 279 42.18 23.33 -1.92
CA ALA A 279 43.37 23.34 -2.78
C ALA A 279 43.39 24.56 -3.71
N ALA A 280 42.23 24.96 -4.27
CA ALA A 280 42.11 26.15 -5.10
C ALA A 280 42.38 27.43 -4.29
N GLU A 281 41.80 27.56 -3.09
CA GLU A 281 42.05 28.68 -2.18
C GLU A 281 43.52 28.75 -1.75
N ALA A 282 44.15 27.62 -1.44
CA ALA A 282 45.58 27.57 -1.11
C ALA A 282 46.47 28.01 -2.29
N LYS A 283 46.13 27.61 -3.52
CA LYS A 283 46.83 28.06 -4.73
C LYS A 283 46.68 29.57 -4.93
N GLN A 284 45.49 30.12 -4.71
CA GLN A 284 45.25 31.57 -4.80
C GLN A 284 46.03 32.35 -3.74
N ARG A 285 46.05 31.88 -2.48
CA ARG A 285 46.85 32.49 -1.41
C ARG A 285 48.33 32.51 -1.76
N ARG A 286 48.88 31.39 -2.23
CA ARG A 286 50.28 31.32 -2.67
C ARG A 286 50.58 32.28 -3.82
N TYR A 287 49.68 32.42 -4.79
CA TYR A 287 49.84 33.39 -5.88
C TYR A 287 49.85 34.84 -5.34
N HIS A 288 48.94 35.16 -4.43
CA HIS A 288 48.86 36.47 -3.80
C HIS A 288 50.09 36.80 -2.97
N ASP A 289 50.58 35.86 -2.15
CA ASP A 289 51.80 36.02 -1.36
C ASP A 289 53.03 36.25 -2.24
N LEU A 290 53.14 35.55 -3.37
CA LEU A 290 54.22 35.77 -4.35
C LEU A 290 54.16 37.16 -5.02
N TYR A 291 52.96 37.70 -5.23
CA TYR A 291 52.77 39.00 -5.89
C TYR A 291 52.77 40.19 -4.92
N GLN A 292 52.41 39.97 -3.64
CA GLN A 292 52.38 40.99 -2.59
C GLN A 292 53.57 40.92 -1.64
N ALA A 293 54.45 39.92 -1.76
CA ALA A 293 55.74 39.96 -1.09
C ALA A 293 56.35 41.34 -1.37
N PRO A 294 56.51 42.20 -0.35
CA PRO A 294 57.23 43.44 -0.56
C PRO A 294 58.57 43.02 -1.13
N ALA A 295 59.06 43.74 -2.14
CA ALA A 295 60.47 43.64 -2.51
C ALA A 295 61.24 44.02 -1.24
N GLU A 296 61.52 43.03 -0.37
CA GLU A 296 62.17 43.27 0.89
C GLU A 296 63.54 43.81 0.52
N ARG A 297 63.70 45.07 0.89
CA ARG A 297 64.94 45.80 0.99
C ARG A 297 65.82 45.06 2.01
N GLY A 298 66.36 43.91 1.60
CA GLY A 298 67.45 43.19 2.25
C GLY A 298 68.73 43.48 1.50
N GLY A 299 69.55 44.36 2.08
CA GLY A 299 70.86 44.84 1.63
C GLY A 299 71.54 44.09 0.48
N SER A 300 71.47 44.67 -0.72
CA SER A 300 72.67 44.84 -1.52
C SER A 300 73.14 46.27 -1.31
N GLN A 301 74.26 46.43 -0.61
CA GLN A 301 75.11 47.58 -0.87
C GLN A 301 75.50 47.55 -2.35
N GLY A 302 74.82 48.39 -3.13
CA GLY A 302 75.21 48.74 -4.49
C GLY A 302 74.62 47.85 -5.58
N TYR A 303 73.46 48.24 -6.12
CA TYR A 303 73.32 48.38 -7.57
C TYR A 303 72.11 49.26 -7.90
N SER A 304 72.33 50.57 -7.90
CA SER A 304 71.47 51.50 -8.65
C SER A 304 71.60 51.15 -10.13
N ASN A 305 70.73 50.25 -10.60
CA ASN A 305 70.65 49.87 -12.01
C ASN A 305 69.68 50.80 -12.76
N GLY A 306 69.92 52.10 -12.63
CA GLY A 306 69.15 53.13 -13.33
C GLY A 306 69.76 54.50 -13.13
N GLY A 307 70.68 54.92 -14.00
CA GLY A 307 70.88 56.36 -14.22
C GLY A 307 72.26 56.87 -14.67
N CYS A 308 73.37 56.13 -14.57
CA CYS A 308 74.68 56.67 -14.96
C CYS A 308 74.99 56.46 -16.45
N SER A 309 74.19 57.10 -17.31
CA SER A 309 74.49 57.20 -18.74
C SER A 309 75.70 58.10 -18.98
N CYS A 310 76.63 57.68 -19.85
CA CYS A 310 77.78 58.50 -20.25
C CYS A 310 77.38 59.80 -21.00
N ASN A 311 76.12 59.94 -21.44
CA ASN A 311 75.68 61.08 -22.25
C ASN A 311 75.44 62.39 -21.46
N GLY A 312 75.52 62.38 -20.13
CA GLY A 312 75.18 63.54 -19.28
C GLY A 312 76.27 64.00 -18.30
N GLY A 313 77.53 63.54 -18.44
CA GLY A 313 78.62 63.90 -17.52
C GLY A 313 78.51 63.31 -16.11
N ASN A 314 77.48 62.50 -15.83
CA ASN A 314 77.27 61.82 -14.56
C ASN A 314 78.11 60.54 -14.48
N ALA A 315 79.01 60.48 -13.49
CA ALA A 315 79.81 59.30 -13.22
C ALA A 315 79.36 58.64 -11.90
N CYS A 316 79.15 57.33 -11.97
CA CYS A 316 78.93 56.46 -10.83
C CYS A 316 80.26 56.06 -10.19
N TYR A 317 80.26 55.72 -8.91
CA TYR A 317 81.44 55.23 -8.21
C TYR A 317 81.37 53.70 -8.10
N GLY A 318 82.44 53.04 -8.52
CA GLY A 318 82.58 51.59 -8.46
C GLY A 318 83.03 51.12 -7.08
N PRO A 319 82.82 49.83 -6.75
CA PRO A 319 83.19 49.25 -5.45
C PRO A 319 84.70 49.27 -5.13
N ARG A 320 85.56 49.66 -6.09
CA ARG A 320 87.01 49.88 -5.91
C ARG A 320 87.42 51.36 -5.93
N GLY A 321 86.47 52.28 -5.75
CA GLY A 321 86.73 53.73 -5.66
C GLY A 321 86.88 54.48 -6.99
N GLY A 322 87.03 53.77 -8.12
CA GLY A 322 87.09 54.39 -9.46
C GLY A 322 85.73 54.85 -9.99
N ARG A 323 85.73 55.90 -10.81
CA ARG A 323 84.51 56.45 -11.45
C ARG A 323 84.19 55.68 -12.73
N TYR A 324 82.91 55.43 -13.01
CA TYR A 324 82.46 54.74 -14.22
C TYR A 324 81.11 55.27 -14.72
N CYS A 325 80.84 55.10 -16.00
CA CYS A 325 79.52 55.29 -16.61
C CYS A 325 79.13 54.09 -17.48
N THR A 326 77.85 53.94 -17.77
CA THR A 326 77.30 52.88 -18.62
C THR A 326 77.00 53.45 -20.01
N THR A 327 77.53 52.82 -21.06
CA THR A 327 77.26 53.22 -22.45
C THR A 327 75.88 52.76 -22.90
N SER A 328 75.38 53.29 -24.03
CA SER A 328 74.12 52.86 -24.63
C SER A 328 74.05 51.37 -24.94
N GLY A 329 75.21 50.71 -25.11
CA GLY A 329 75.33 49.25 -25.28
C GLY A 329 75.38 48.44 -23.98
N GLY A 330 75.16 49.07 -22.81
CA GLY A 330 75.14 48.39 -21.51
C GLY A 330 76.51 48.07 -20.91
N ASN A 331 77.60 48.41 -21.60
CA ASN A 331 78.97 48.19 -21.13
C ASN A 331 79.41 49.30 -20.17
N LYS A 332 80.11 48.93 -19.10
CA LYS A 332 80.71 49.89 -18.16
C LYS A 332 82.05 50.39 -18.69
N ARG A 333 82.22 51.71 -18.69
CA ARG A 333 83.49 52.37 -19.00
C ARG A 333 83.98 53.09 -17.75
N TYR A 334 85.17 52.73 -17.30
CA TYR A 334 85.83 53.33 -16.14
C TYR A 334 86.71 54.49 -16.61
N PHE A 335 86.78 55.54 -15.78
CA PHE A 335 87.61 56.72 -15.99
C PHE A 335 88.83 56.71 -15.07
#